data_AF-V9LI13-F1
#
_entry.id   AF-V9LI13-F1
#
_cell.length_a   1.000
_cell.length_b   1.000
_cell.length_c   1.000
_cell.angle_alpha   90.00
_cell.angle_beta   90.00
_cell.angle_gamma   90.00
#
_symmetry.space_group_name_H-M   'P 1'
#
loop_
_entity.id
_entity.type
_entity.pdbx_description
1 polymer ?
#
loop_
_entity_poly.entity_id
_entity_poly.type
_entity_poly.pdbx_seq_one_letter_code
_entity_poly.pdbx_strand_id
1 'polypeptide(L)' 'GVRGDGMAGAVNLNSVRETMEVLLEISRLLNTGLDMESLSICVRLCEQGINPEALASVIKELRKATEALKSVENMTG' A
#
# COMPACT_ATOMS: atom_id res chain seq x y z
N GLY A 1 -4.97 23.20 35.21
CA GLY A 1 -5.36 23.49 33.81
C GLY A 1 -5.46 22.19 33.08
N VAL A 2 -6.65 21.84 32.62
CA VAL A 2 -6.99 20.53 32.07
C VAL A 2 -6.51 20.43 30.61
N ARG A 3 -5.74 19.38 30.32
CA ARG A 3 -5.60 18.64 29.04
C ARG A 3 -5.84 19.43 27.74
N GLY A 4 -4.75 19.83 27.06
CA GLY A 4 -4.78 20.46 25.73
C GLY A 4 -4.45 19.54 24.55
N ASP A 5 -3.97 18.31 24.77
CA ASP A 5 -3.37 17.48 23.70
C ASP A 5 -4.36 16.55 22.95
N GLY A 6 -5.67 16.66 23.19
CA GLY A 6 -6.67 15.76 22.60
C GLY A 6 -7.09 16.09 21.16
N MET A 7 -7.04 17.36 20.75
CA MET A 7 -7.58 17.81 19.46
C MET A 7 -6.57 17.68 18.30
N ALA A 8 -5.28 17.93 18.56
CA ALA A 8 -4.25 17.89 17.53
C ALA A 8 -3.99 16.48 16.96
N GLY A 9 -4.05 15.44 17.81
CA GLY A 9 -3.88 14.05 17.39
C GLY A 9 -5.02 13.53 16.52
N ALA A 10 -6.26 13.94 16.80
CA ALA A 10 -7.44 13.54 16.04
C ALA A 10 -7.46 14.15 14.62
N VAL A 11 -7.04 15.41 14.48
CA VAL A 11 -6.93 16.08 13.17
C VAL A 11 -5.89 15.39 12.28
N ASN A 12 -4.76 14.97 12.86
CA ASN A 12 -3.70 14.28 12.12
C ASN A 12 -4.17 12.93 11.56
N LEU A 13 -4.85 12.11 12.37
CA LEU A 13 -5.38 10.81 11.92
C LEU A 13 -6.39 10.93 10.79
N ASN A 14 -7.25 11.97 10.82
CA ASN A 14 -8.19 12.23 9.73
C ASN A 14 -7.46 12.60 8.43
N SER A 15 -6.43 13.45 8.49
CA SER A 15 -5.64 13.82 7.31
C SER A 15 -4.88 12.63 6.69
N VAL A 16 -4.36 11.71 7.51
CA VAL A 16 -3.69 10.49 7.04
C VAL A 16 -4.69 9.58 6.33
N ARG A 17 -5.89 9.43 6.88
CA ARG A 17 -6.94 8.63 6.27
C ARG A 17 -7.37 9.20 4.92
N GLU A 18 -7.64 10.50 4.84
CA GLU A 18 -8.01 11.17 3.59
C GLU A 18 -6.92 11.02 2.53
N THR A 19 -5.65 11.20 2.92
CA THR A 19 -4.51 11.02 2.02
C THR A 19 -4.44 9.59 1.48
N MET A 20 -4.63 8.58 2.34
CA MET A 20 -4.63 7.18 1.93
C MET A 20 -5.81 6.83 1.03
N GLU A 21 -6.99 7.41 1.26
CA GLU A 21 -8.17 7.23 0.40
C GLU A 21 -7.92 7.79 -1.01
N VAL A 22 -7.32 8.98 -1.11
CA VAL A 22 -6.91 9.58 -2.40
C VAL A 22 -5.87 8.72 -3.12
N LEU A 23 -4.85 8.24 -2.41
CA LEU A 23 -3.83 7.35 -3.00
C LEU A 23 -4.44 6.03 -3.50
N LEU A 24 -5.41 5.48 -2.78
CA LEU A 24 -6.12 4.27 -3.20
C LEU A 24 -6.97 4.52 -4.45
N GLU A 25 -7.59 5.68 -4.57
CA GLU A 25 -8.34 6.06 -5.77
C GLU A 25 -7.42 6.22 -6.98
N ILE A 26 -6.27 6.87 -6.83
CA ILE A 26 -5.23 6.94 -7.87
C ILE A 26 -4.77 5.53 -8.27
N SER A 27 -4.51 4.66 -7.29
CA SER A 27 -4.12 3.27 -7.52
C SER A 27 -5.16 2.49 -8.35
N ARG A 28 -6.44 2.72 -8.10
CA ARG A 28 -7.55 2.13 -8.86
C ARG A 28 -7.63 2.67 -10.28
N LEU A 29 -7.50 3.99 -10.46
CA LEU A 29 -7.49 4.63 -11.78
C LEU A 29 -6.34 4.14 -12.65
N LEU A 30 -5.16 3.91 -12.06
CA LEU A 30 -3.98 3.35 -12.73
C LEU A 30 -4.00 1.83 -12.82
N ASN A 31 -5.03 1.18 -12.29
CA ASN A 31 -5.23 -0.25 -12.29
C ASN A 31 -4.01 -1.05 -11.78
N THR A 32 -3.34 -0.55 -10.73
CA THR A 32 -2.15 -1.20 -10.16
C THR A 32 -2.50 -2.54 -9.47
N GLY A 33 -3.76 -2.70 -9.10
CA GLY A 33 -4.26 -3.85 -8.36
C GLY A 33 -3.76 -3.92 -6.91
N LEU A 34 -3.26 -2.82 -6.34
CA LEU A 34 -2.93 -2.74 -4.92
C LEU A 34 -4.19 -2.44 -4.10
N ASP A 35 -4.42 -3.24 -3.07
CA ASP A 35 -5.43 -3.01 -2.06
C ASP A 35 -4.92 -2.05 -0.97
N MET A 36 -5.80 -1.65 -0.04
CA MET A 36 -5.49 -0.65 0.97
C MET A 36 -4.32 -1.06 1.86
N GLU A 37 -4.23 -2.34 2.22
CA GLU A 37 -3.15 -2.87 3.06
C GLU A 37 -1.82 -2.79 2.31
N SER A 38 -1.75 -3.37 1.10
CA SER A 38 -0.52 -3.34 0.29
C SER A 38 -0.05 -1.92 -0.03
N LEU A 39 -0.98 -1.01 -0.32
CA LEU A 39 -0.65 0.38 -0.61
C LEU A 39 -0.07 1.08 0.63
N SER A 40 -0.61 0.83 1.82
CA SER A 40 -0.10 1.39 3.07
C SER A 40 1.34 0.95 3.37
N ILE A 41 1.66 -0.31 3.05
CA ILE A 41 3.02 -0.85 3.17
C ILE A 41 3.94 -0.14 2.18
N CYS A 42 3.51 0.03 0.93
CA CYS A 42 4.30 0.74 -0.08
C CYS A 42 4.62 2.17 0.34
N VAL A 43 3.64 2.89 0.88
CA VAL A 43 3.85 4.25 1.42
C VAL A 43 4.88 4.24 2.54
N ARG A 44 4.77 3.32 3.51
CA ARG A 44 5.73 3.21 4.62
C ARG A 44 7.15 2.90 4.14
N LEU A 45 7.30 2.05 3.14
CA LEU A 45 8.60 1.72 2.55
C LEU A 45 9.20 2.93 1.82
N CYS A 46 8.39 3.67 1.06
CA CYS A 46 8.81 4.91 0.43
C CYS A 46 9.22 5.99 1.45
N GLU A 47 8.49 6.12 2.57
CA GLU A 47 8.84 7.01 3.68
C GLU A 47 10.19 6.65 4.33
N GLN A 48 10.60 5.38 4.28
CA GLN A 48 11.92 4.92 4.74
C GLN A 48 13.04 5.17 3.71
N GLY A 49 12.72 5.78 2.56
CA GLY A 49 13.69 6.12 1.52
C GLY A 49 13.92 5.00 0.49
N ILE A 50 13.06 3.98 0.45
CA ILE A 50 13.13 2.95 -0.59
C ILE A 50 12.73 3.57 -1.93
N ASN A 51 13.49 3.25 -2.99
CA ASN A 51 13.19 3.70 -4.35
C ASN A 51 11.84 3.11 -4.82
N PRO A 52 10.84 3.93 -5.17
CA PRO A 52 9.53 3.47 -5.62
C PRO A 52 9.61 2.61 -6.90
N GLU A 53 10.56 2.88 -7.79
CA GLU A 53 10.74 2.10 -9.03
C GLU A 53 11.24 0.68 -8.73
N ALA A 54 12.20 0.56 -7.80
CA ALA A 54 12.71 -0.73 -7.36
C ALA A 54 11.62 -1.53 -6.63
N LEU A 55 10.86 -0.87 -5.75
CA LEU A 55 9.73 -1.48 -5.06
C LEU A 55 8.67 -1.99 -6.06
N ALA A 56 8.34 -1.20 -7.08
CA ALA A 56 7.40 -1.61 -8.12
C ALA A 56 7.89 -2.85 -8.89
N SER A 57 9.18 -2.94 -9.20
CA SER A 57 9.77 -4.13 -9.84
C SER A 57 9.63 -5.36 -8.95
N VAL A 58 9.95 -5.26 -7.66
CA VAL A 58 9.81 -6.37 -6.70
C VAL A 58 8.36 -6.85 -6.61
N ILE A 59 7.39 -5.92 -6.51
CA ILE A 59 5.96 -6.29 -6.44
C ILE A 59 5.53 -7.05 -7.70
N LYS A 60 5.96 -6.60 -8.89
CA LYS A 60 5.64 -7.27 -10.17
C LYS A 60 6.22 -8.68 -10.22
N GLU A 61 7.47 -8.85 -9.79
CA GLU A 61 8.13 -10.16 -9.75
C GLU A 61 7.44 -11.12 -8.79
N LEU A 62 7.10 -10.68 -7.58
CA LEU A 62 6.40 -11.50 -6.59
C LEU A 62 5.02 -11.95 -7.09
N ARG A 63 4.27 -11.06 -7.76
CA ARG A 63 2.97 -11.42 -8.37
C ARG A 63 3.13 -12.48 -9.44
N LYS A 64 4.08 -12.27 -10.36
CA LYS A 64 4.38 -13.23 -11.44
C LYS A 64 4.78 -14.60 -10.89
N ALA A 65 5.64 -14.63 -9.87
CA ALA A 65 6.05 -15.87 -9.21
C ALA A 65 4.86 -16.59 -8.56
N THR A 66 3.98 -15.84 -7.87
CA THR A 66 2.78 -16.39 -7.23
C THR A 66 1.80 -16.98 -8.25
N GLU A 67 1.58 -16.29 -9.37
CA GLU A 67 0.74 -16.77 -10.47
C GLU A 67 1.32 -18.05 -11.10
N ALA A 68 2.63 -18.08 -11.32
CA ALA A 68 3.31 -19.28 -11.82
C ALA A 68 3.14 -20.47 -10.86
N LEU A 69 3.32 -20.26 -9.55
CA LEU A 69 3.13 -21.31 -8.55
C LEU A 69 1.70 -21.85 -8.54
N LYS A 70 0.68 -20.97 -8.59
CA LYS A 70 -0.73 -21.39 -8.69
C LYS A 70 -1.01 -22.19 -9.95
N SER A 71 -0.40 -21.81 -11.08
CA SER A 71 -0.59 -22.54 -12.34
C SER A 71 0.01 -23.95 -12.28
N VAL A 72 1.16 -24.11 -11.62
CA VAL A 72 1.80 -25.41 -11.42
C VAL A 72 0.96 -26.29 -10.50
N GLU A 73 0.47 -25.73 -9.38
CA GLU A 73 -0.38 -26.45 -8.42
C GLU A 73 -1.63 -27.04 -9.11
N ASN A 74 -2.30 -26.22 -9.94
CA ASN A 74 -3.47 -26.64 -10.72
C ASN A 74 -3.19 -27.71 -11.79
N MET A 75 -1.94 -27.87 -12.23
CA MET A 75 -1.55 -28.88 -13.22
C MET A 75 -1.08 -30.19 -12.55
N THR A 76 -0.78 -30.14 -11.24
CA THR A 76 -0.33 -31.30 -10.45
C THR A 76 -1.42 -31.93 -9.58
N GLY A 77 -2.60 -31.31 -9.47
CA GLY A 77 -3.80 -31.85 -8.82
C GLY A 77 -4.77 -32.47 -9.83
#